data_AF-A0A957S9W1-F1
#
_entry.id   AF-A0A957S9W1-F1
#
_cell.length_a   1.000
_cell.length_b   1.000
_cell.length_c   1.000
_cell.angle_alpha   90.00
_cell.angle_beta   90.00
_cell.angle_gamma   90.00
#
_symmetry.space_group_name_H-M   'P 1'
#
loop_
_entity.id
_entity.type
_entity.pdbx_description
1 polymer ?
#
loop_
_entity_poly.entity_id
_entity_poly.type
_entity_poly.pdbx_seq_one_letter_code
_entity_poly.pdbx_strand_id
1 'polypeptide(L)'
;PGVADAILNAVAAAKSAGLEWWTAAAINRWERSRRQVRWSGYQSADGKAQVTLQSSAALGDATILWSLPARTSTGETVHRWGCNFQVAVTDVDADQPLLVQMKE
;
A
#
# COMPACT_ATOMS: atom_id res chain seq x y z
N PRO A 1 -5.62 34.10 22.37
CA PRO A 1 -4.15 33.84 22.30
C PRO A 1 -3.84 32.40 22.74
N GLY A 2 -2.98 31.67 22.02
CA GLY A 2 -2.55 30.30 22.41
C GLY A 2 -3.00 29.14 21.52
N VAL A 3 -4.04 29.31 20.67
CA VAL A 3 -4.46 28.26 19.73
C VAL A 3 -3.46 28.12 18.57
N ALA A 4 -3.00 29.24 18.02
CA ALA A 4 -2.00 29.23 16.94
C ALA A 4 -0.70 28.56 17.41
N ASP A 5 -0.22 28.91 18.60
CA ASP A 5 0.99 28.31 19.19
C ASP A 5 0.81 26.82 19.47
N ALA A 6 -0.36 26.41 19.97
CA ALA A 6 -0.69 25.00 20.18
C ALA A 6 -0.68 24.21 18.86
N ILE A 7 -1.24 24.77 17.78
CA ILE A 7 -1.22 24.15 16.45
C ILE A 7 0.23 24.03 15.95
N LEU A 8 1.03 25.09 16.03
CA LEU A 8 2.43 25.07 15.59
C LEU A 8 3.27 24.05 16.38
N ASN A 9 3.05 23.96 17.70
CA ASN A 9 3.71 22.97 18.54
C ASN A 9 3.30 21.53 18.18
N ALA A 10 2.01 21.29 17.90
CA ALA A 10 1.56 19.98 17.44
C ALA A 10 2.16 19.60 16.09
N VAL A 11 2.24 20.55 15.15
CA VAL A 11 2.92 20.37 13.86
C VAL A 11 4.40 20.04 14.04
N ALA A 12 5.11 20.76 14.92
CA ALA A 12 6.51 20.50 15.21
C ALA A 12 6.73 19.12 15.83
N ALA A 13 5.90 18.74 16.81
CA ALA A 13 5.96 17.44 17.46
C ALA A 13 5.70 16.28 16.48
N ALA A 14 4.71 16.43 15.59
CA ALA A 14 4.42 15.45 14.54
C ALA A 14 5.61 15.28 13.58
N LYS A 15 6.25 16.39 13.16
CA LYS A 15 7.47 16.34 12.35
C LYS A 15 8.63 15.65 13.07
N SER A 16 8.87 15.98 14.34
CA SER A 16 9.95 15.36 15.11
C SER A 16 9.75 13.87 15.36
N ALA A 17 8.48 13.42 15.38
CA ALA A 17 8.14 12.01 15.49
C ALA A 17 8.29 11.24 14.15
N GLY A 18 8.70 11.92 13.08
CA GLY A 18 8.86 11.31 11.75
C GLY A 18 7.53 10.94 11.08
N LEU A 19 6.42 11.54 11.50
CA LEU A 19 5.13 11.31 10.84
C LEU A 19 5.17 11.84 9.41
N GLU A 20 4.67 11.05 8.47
CA GLU A 20 4.60 11.47 7.07
C GLU A 20 3.67 12.67 6.88
N TRP A 21 4.09 13.59 6.02
CA TRP A 21 3.34 14.80 5.70
C TRP A 21 2.79 14.72 4.30
N TRP A 22 1.47 14.75 4.20
CA TRP A 22 0.77 14.69 2.93
C TRP A 22 -0.01 15.99 2.73
N THR A 23 0.13 16.58 1.55
CA THR A 23 -0.75 17.68 1.15
C THR A 23 -2.13 17.13 0.79
N ALA A 24 -3.18 17.94 0.88
CA ALA A 24 -4.50 17.54 0.39
C ALA A 24 -4.48 17.09 -1.08
N ALA A 25 -3.62 17.70 -1.91
CA ALA A 25 -3.41 17.29 -3.29
C ALA A 25 -2.78 15.89 -3.40
N ALA A 26 -1.78 15.58 -2.57
CA ALA A 26 -1.16 14.26 -2.51
C ALA A 26 -2.15 13.18 -2.07
N ILE A 27 -2.94 13.44 -1.01
CA ILE A 27 -3.98 12.52 -0.53
C ILE A 27 -5.01 12.26 -1.64
N ASN A 28 -5.54 13.33 -2.26
CA ASN A 28 -6.52 13.20 -3.33
C ASN A 28 -5.98 12.42 -4.53
N ARG A 29 -4.71 12.65 -4.90
CA ARG A 29 -4.06 11.91 -5.98
C ARG A 29 -3.99 10.43 -5.64
N TRP A 30 -3.46 10.08 -4.47
CA TRP A 30 -3.38 8.70 -4.01
C TRP A 30 -4.75 8.03 -3.94
N GLU A 31 -5.75 8.71 -3.36
CA GLU A 31 -7.12 8.19 -3.26
C GLU A 31 -7.76 7.90 -4.61
N ARG A 32 -7.55 8.76 -5.60
CA ARG A 32 -8.08 8.54 -6.96
C ARG A 32 -7.35 7.40 -7.65
N SER A 33 -6.03 7.37 -7.58
CA SER A 33 -5.24 6.31 -8.24
C SER A 33 -5.55 4.94 -7.64
N ARG A 34 -5.70 4.79 -6.31
CA ARG A 34 -6.08 3.49 -5.69
C ARG A 34 -7.46 3.00 -6.14
N ARG A 35 -8.42 3.89 -6.44
CA ARG A 35 -9.78 3.51 -6.88
C ARG A 35 -9.80 2.93 -8.30
N GLN A 36 -8.71 3.08 -9.04
CA GLN A 36 -8.56 2.55 -10.39
C GLN A 36 -7.93 1.15 -10.40
N VAL A 37 -7.49 0.64 -9.24
CA VAL A 37 -6.92 -0.70 -9.12
C VAL A 37 -8.00 -1.76 -9.26
N ARG A 38 -7.73 -2.77 -10.08
CA ARG A 38 -8.57 -3.95 -10.29
C ARG A 38 -7.76 -5.21 -10.08
N TRP A 39 -8.37 -6.17 -9.40
CA TRP A 39 -7.85 -7.52 -9.25
C TRP A 39 -8.65 -8.47 -10.13
N SER A 40 -7.98 -9.37 -10.85
CA SER A 40 -8.61 -10.34 -11.73
C SER A 40 -7.75 -11.60 -11.89
N GLY A 41 -8.28 -12.61 -12.58
CA GLY A 41 -7.50 -13.78 -12.99
C GLY A 41 -6.94 -14.60 -11.83
N TYR A 42 -7.66 -14.68 -10.70
CA TYR A 42 -7.24 -15.52 -9.58
C TYR A 42 -7.14 -16.99 -10.01
N GLN A 43 -6.00 -17.60 -9.73
CA GLN A 43 -5.71 -19.01 -9.96
C GLN A 43 -4.97 -19.56 -8.75
N SER A 44 -5.30 -20.78 -8.33
CA SER A 44 -4.57 -21.46 -7.24
C SER A 44 -4.33 -22.93 -7.58
N ALA A 45 -3.08 -23.38 -7.41
CA ALA A 45 -2.65 -24.76 -7.62
C ALA A 45 -1.40 -25.05 -6.77
N ASP A 46 -1.29 -26.26 -6.22
CA ASP A 46 -0.11 -26.76 -5.50
C ASP A 46 0.43 -25.82 -4.40
N GLY A 47 -0.47 -25.26 -3.59
CA GLY A 47 -0.10 -24.32 -2.51
C GLY A 47 0.47 -23.00 -3.05
N LYS A 48 0.12 -22.62 -4.29
CA LYS A 48 0.44 -21.32 -4.87
C LYS A 48 -0.84 -20.66 -5.32
N ALA A 49 -0.88 -19.34 -5.15
CA ALA A 49 -1.94 -18.50 -5.69
C ALA A 49 -1.33 -17.44 -6.60
N GLN A 50 -2.04 -17.11 -7.66
CA GLN A 50 -1.67 -16.09 -8.63
C GLN A 50 -2.88 -15.19 -8.86
N VAL A 51 -2.65 -13.89 -8.90
CA VAL A 51 -3.68 -12.91 -9.23
C VAL A 51 -3.06 -11.80 -10.08
N THR A 52 -3.84 -11.24 -10.98
CA THR A 52 -3.44 -10.10 -11.80
C THR A 52 -3.93 -8.81 -11.16
N LEU A 53 -3.01 -7.87 -10.96
CA LEU A 53 -3.30 -6.49 -10.60
C LEU A 53 -3.23 -5.62 -11.85
N GLN A 54 -4.22 -4.75 -12.04
CA GLN A 54 -4.23 -3.74 -13.09
C GLN A 54 -4.61 -2.38 -12.51
N SER A 55 -4.08 -1.31 -13.07
CA SER A 55 -4.43 0.06 -12.71
C SER A 55 -4.39 0.93 -13.97
N SER A 56 -5.35 1.84 -14.15
CA SER A 56 -5.32 2.81 -15.25
C SER A 56 -4.42 4.03 -14.97
N ALA A 57 -3.76 4.07 -13.82
CA ALA A 57 -2.79 5.09 -13.46
C ALA A 57 -1.55 4.43 -12.87
N ALA A 58 -0.38 5.02 -13.15
CA ALA A 58 0.86 4.59 -12.56
C ALA A 58 0.85 4.81 -11.04
N LEU A 59 1.28 3.80 -10.28
CA LEU A 59 1.39 3.82 -8.83
C LEU A 59 2.85 3.55 -8.47
N GLY A 60 3.56 4.62 -8.08
CA GLY A 60 4.89 4.47 -7.49
C GLY A 60 4.78 3.92 -6.07
N ASP A 61 5.69 3.03 -5.70
CA ASP A 61 5.76 2.44 -4.35
C ASP A 61 4.43 1.82 -3.89
N ALA A 62 3.70 1.17 -4.81
CA ALA A 62 2.43 0.55 -4.49
C ALA A 62 2.63 -0.58 -3.47
N THR A 63 1.95 -0.45 -2.34
CA THR A 63 1.99 -1.45 -1.27
C THR A 63 0.90 -2.49 -1.49
N ILE A 64 1.32 -3.73 -1.71
CA ILE A 64 0.42 -4.88 -1.82
C ILE A 64 0.48 -5.66 -0.51
N LEU A 65 -0.67 -5.84 0.14
CA LEU A 65 -0.82 -6.62 1.37
C LEU A 65 -1.70 -7.84 1.14
N TRP A 66 -1.28 -8.98 1.68
CA TRP A 66 -2.13 -10.17 1.78
C TRP A 66 -1.98 -10.84 3.15
N SER A 67 -3.07 -11.47 3.61
CA SER A 67 -3.13 -12.13 4.90
C SER A 67 -2.36 -13.45 4.88
N LEU A 68 -1.68 -13.77 5.98
CA LEU A 68 -1.09 -15.10 6.21
C LEU A 68 -2.19 -16.20 6.21
N PRO A 69 -1.86 -17.45 5.82
CA PRO A 69 -0.51 -18.03 5.71
C PRO A 69 0.26 -17.71 4.42
N ALA A 70 -0.37 -17.09 3.42
CA ALA A 70 0.26 -16.82 2.12
C ALA A 70 1.54 -15.96 2.27
N ARG A 71 2.67 -16.49 1.78
CA ARG A 71 4.03 -15.91 1.70
C ARG A 71 4.40 -15.57 0.26
N THR A 72 5.28 -14.60 0.06
CA THR A 72 5.93 -14.42 -1.25
C THR A 72 7.43 -14.49 -1.08
N SER A 73 8.17 -14.73 -2.16
CA SER A 73 9.64 -14.73 -2.10
C SER A 73 10.25 -13.35 -1.87
N THR A 74 9.46 -12.29 -2.02
CA THR A 74 9.89 -10.88 -1.94
C THR A 74 9.18 -10.11 -0.82
N GLY A 75 8.32 -10.78 -0.04
CA GLY A 75 7.47 -10.14 0.95
C GLY A 75 8.13 -10.03 2.32
N GLU A 76 7.97 -8.87 2.98
CA GLU A 76 8.28 -8.71 4.39
C GLU A 76 7.05 -9.09 5.24
N THR A 77 7.26 -9.66 6.42
CA THR A 77 6.17 -9.86 7.38
C THR A 77 5.96 -8.60 8.20
N VAL A 78 4.76 -8.01 8.16
CA VAL A 78 4.42 -6.82 8.95
C VAL A 78 3.21 -7.06 9.84
N HIS A 79 3.24 -6.45 11.04
CA HIS A 79 2.09 -6.39 11.93
C HIS A 79 1.34 -5.07 11.74
N ARG A 80 0.09 -5.12 11.29
CA ARG A 80 -0.77 -3.95 11.04
C ARG A 80 -2.18 -4.27 11.52
N TRP A 81 -2.86 -3.31 12.15
CA TRP A 81 -4.25 -3.45 12.59
C TRP A 81 -4.54 -4.72 13.43
N GLY A 82 -3.57 -5.20 14.22
CA GLY A 82 -3.72 -6.41 15.04
C GLY A 82 -3.54 -7.73 14.27
N CYS A 83 -3.17 -7.69 12.99
CA CYS A 83 -3.00 -8.87 12.14
C CYS A 83 -1.59 -8.91 11.52
N ASN A 84 -1.14 -10.14 11.20
CA ASN A 84 0.09 -10.33 10.44
C ASN A 84 -0.22 -10.41 8.95
N PHE A 85 0.48 -9.60 8.18
CA PHE A 85 0.42 -9.56 6.72
C PHE A 85 1.79 -9.89 6.16
N GLN A 86 1.80 -10.35 4.91
CA GLN A 86 2.95 -10.12 4.07
C GLN A 86 2.73 -8.82 3.29
N VAL A 87 3.83 -8.12 3.03
CA VAL A 87 3.81 -6.90 2.24
C VAL A 87 4.88 -6.98 1.16
N ALA A 88 4.53 -6.55 -0.05
CA ALA A 88 5.50 -6.19 -1.08
C ALA A 88 5.24 -4.74 -1.51
N VAL A 89 6.33 -4.01 -1.77
CA VAL A 89 6.29 -2.67 -2.35
C VAL A 89 6.85 -2.78 -3.76
N THR A 90 6.11 -2.29 -4.75
CA THR A 90 6.50 -2.34 -6.15
C THR A 90 5.84 -1.20 -6.91
N ASP A 91 6.47 -0.77 -7.99
CA ASP A 91 5.82 0.10 -8.94
C ASP A 91 4.78 -0.69 -9.75
N VAL A 92 3.68 -0.02 -10.08
CA VAL A 92 2.64 -0.51 -10.99
C VAL A 92 2.54 0.49 -12.13
N ASP A 93 2.85 0.02 -13.33
CA ASP A 93 2.69 0.83 -14.54
C ASP A 93 1.22 0.96 -14.95
N ALA A 94 0.88 2.09 -15.56
CA ALA A 94 -0.47 2.31 -16.08
C ALA A 94 -0.79 1.31 -17.20
N ASP A 95 -1.97 0.71 -17.13
CA ASP A 95 -2.54 -0.23 -18.11
C ASP A 95 -1.69 -1.48 -18.39
N GLN A 96 -0.66 -1.74 -17.57
CA GLN A 96 0.16 -2.94 -17.60
C GLN A 96 -0.29 -3.90 -16.49
N PRO A 97 -0.67 -5.15 -16.82
CA PRO A 97 -1.00 -6.13 -15.80
C PRO A 97 0.27 -6.55 -15.02
N LEU A 98 0.23 -6.38 -13.71
CA LEU A 98 1.22 -6.92 -12.79
C LEU A 98 0.76 -8.29 -12.30
N LEU A 99 1.62 -9.30 -12.46
CA LEU A 99 1.35 -10.63 -11.94
C LEU A 99 1.86 -10.76 -10.50
N VAL A 100 0.95 -11.04 -9.57
CA VAL A 100 1.28 -11.24 -8.17
C VAL A 100 1.17 -12.73 -7.84
N GLN A 101 2.30 -13.33 -7.44
CA GLN A 101 2.38 -14.75 -7.08
C GLN A 101 2.61 -14.90 -5.59
N MET A 102 1.83 -15.78 -4.96
CA MET A 102 1.82 -16.12 -3.54
C MET A 102 2.04 -17.63 -3.36
N LYS A 103 2.68 -18.02 -2.26
CA LYS A 103 2.94 -19.40 -1.82
C LYS A 103 2.28 -19.58 -0.46
N GLU A 104 1.38 -20.54 -0.31
CA GLU A 104 0.78 -20.91 0.97
C GLU A 104 1.76 -21.71 1.85
#